data_AF-A0A4Y9NAK1-F1
#
_entry.id   AF-A0A4Y9NAK1-F1
#
_cell.length_a   1.000
_cell.length_b   1.000
_cell.length_c   1.000
_cell.angle_alpha   90.00
_cell.angle_beta   90.00
_cell.angle_gamma   90.00
#
_symmetry.space_group_name_H-M   'P 1'
#
loop_
_entity.id
_entity.type
_entity.pdbx_description
1 polymer ?
#
loop_
_entity_poly.entity_id
_entity_poly.type
_entity_poly.pdbx_seq_one_letter_code
_entity_poly.pdbx_strand_id
1 'polypeptide(L)'
;MTGPDVTGSGTTAGVDSGPGPKPGLAASASRGAVVTLSGQGVRVVLQLVGIVVLARLLTPEDYGLIALVAVIIGFGELFRDSGLSSAAVQAKVLTDGQRDNLFWLNTGIGAALALLLCAAAPLIARAFGDDRLTLVAVVLSVTFLLNGVSTQYRAMHARHLRFGRLALSEIGGQLAGVVLGIALAALGAGYWALVAQQLTQGLVSQVLLVLTNRWLPGRVRRSESIRPFIGYGLPLLGSQLLGYVSANVDTLVIGARFGATSVGLYNRAYQLVMMPLLQVQAPSTRVAIPVLSRLQDERRRFADFLCFGQVVLLTLIGGLFAVLFAQAPDVIHFALGPQWTEAVPLFRILLVAGFFQAASYATYWVFLADGLTRSQLRYALATRPVMAGLIVAGSYWGVHGVAVAYAISAALSWPASLLWIRGASDAPVGRMFRNGLRAGLVFTVAAALSVLSTVPMPADAHLLRLVTGALVVVGATALAAVVLPTFRRDLRDVAALRQHLRRNRGRPAGAPNLPPGTAQPGDATGVGPAAPGGAAGPVTNPTAGARS
;
A
#
# COMPACT_ATOMS: atom_id res chain seq x y z
N MET A 1 -3.30 67.92 -40.39
CA MET A 1 -2.07 67.25 -39.92
C MET A 1 -2.49 65.94 -39.26
N THR A 2 -2.89 64.94 -40.03
CA THR A 2 -2.06 63.80 -40.51
C THR A 2 -1.45 62.97 -39.37
N GLY A 3 -2.20 61.96 -38.91
CA GLY A 3 -1.67 60.76 -38.27
C GLY A 3 -2.00 59.55 -39.15
N PRO A 4 -1.10 58.58 -39.36
CA PRO A 4 -1.36 57.45 -40.25
C PRO A 4 -1.87 56.21 -39.51
N ASP A 5 -2.68 55.46 -40.26
CA ASP A 5 -3.09 54.07 -40.07
C ASP A 5 -1.93 53.10 -39.80
N VAL A 6 -2.17 52.12 -38.93
CA VAL A 6 -1.50 50.81 -39.02
C VAL A 6 -2.54 49.71 -38.84
N THR A 7 -2.74 48.99 -39.94
CA THR A 7 -3.54 47.78 -40.10
C THR A 7 -2.89 46.58 -39.40
N GLY A 8 -3.73 45.73 -38.81
CA GLY A 8 -3.34 44.49 -38.17
C GLY A 8 -2.87 43.43 -39.18
N SER A 9 -1.82 42.69 -38.79
CA SER A 9 -1.48 41.39 -39.36
C SER A 9 -1.57 40.33 -38.26
N GLY A 10 -2.59 39.48 -38.36
CA GLY A 10 -2.75 38.31 -37.52
C GLY A 10 -1.70 37.27 -37.89
N THR A 11 -0.75 37.03 -37.00
CA THR A 11 0.10 35.85 -37.05
C THR A 11 -0.59 34.74 -36.27
N THR A 12 -1.11 33.73 -36.98
CA THR A 12 -1.56 32.47 -36.40
C THR A 12 -0.35 31.74 -35.81
N ALA A 13 -0.12 31.93 -34.52
CA ALA A 13 0.83 31.13 -33.76
C ALA A 13 0.35 29.68 -33.74
N GLY A 14 1.01 28.84 -34.53
CA GLY A 14 0.86 27.39 -34.49
C GLY A 14 1.12 26.91 -33.06
N VAL A 15 0.16 26.17 -32.51
CA VAL A 15 0.31 25.43 -31.27
C VAL A 15 1.35 24.34 -31.51
N ASP A 16 2.58 24.63 -31.13
CA ASP A 16 3.69 23.70 -31.18
C ASP A 16 3.40 22.58 -30.16
N SER A 17 2.86 21.47 -30.67
CA SER A 17 2.64 20.25 -29.90
C SER A 17 4.00 19.73 -29.43
N GLY A 18 4.31 19.97 -28.15
CA GLY A 18 5.56 19.54 -27.54
C GLY A 18 5.87 18.07 -27.82
N PRO A 19 7.16 17.70 -27.89
CA PRO A 19 7.56 16.37 -28.34
C PRO A 19 6.99 15.30 -27.40
N GLY A 20 6.20 14.40 -27.98
CA GLY A 20 5.67 13.24 -27.27
C GLY A 20 6.80 12.41 -26.62
N PRO A 21 6.48 11.62 -25.58
CA PRO A 21 7.48 10.86 -24.85
C PRO A 21 8.28 9.95 -25.79
N LYS A 22 9.61 10.10 -25.78
CA LYS A 22 10.55 9.35 -26.64
C LYS A 22 10.22 7.84 -26.61
N PRO A 23 10.15 7.14 -27.76
CA PRO A 23 9.70 5.74 -27.87
C PRO A 23 10.39 4.73 -26.93
N GLY A 24 11.64 5.00 -26.51
CA GLY A 24 12.39 4.14 -25.60
C GLY A 24 11.98 4.20 -24.11
N LEU A 25 11.43 5.33 -23.65
CA LEU A 25 11.05 5.51 -22.24
C LEU A 25 9.78 4.73 -21.90
N ALA A 26 8.78 4.76 -22.78
CA ALA A 26 7.52 4.03 -22.61
C ALA A 26 7.72 2.51 -22.65
N ALA A 27 8.58 2.01 -23.55
CA ALA A 27 8.92 0.59 -23.65
C ALA A 27 9.75 0.09 -22.45
N SER A 28 10.64 0.93 -21.91
CA SER A 28 11.40 0.62 -20.69
C SER A 28 10.49 0.61 -19.45
N ALA A 29 9.55 1.56 -19.37
CA ALA A 29 8.57 1.63 -18.29
C ALA A 29 7.61 0.43 -18.27
N SER A 30 7.13 -0.03 -19.43
CA SER A 30 6.23 -1.18 -19.53
C SER A 30 6.92 -2.51 -19.20
N ARG A 31 8.16 -2.72 -19.67
CA ARG A 31 8.97 -3.88 -19.25
C ARG A 31 9.28 -3.82 -17.76
N GLY A 32 9.61 -2.64 -17.22
CA GLY A 32 9.82 -2.42 -15.79
C GLY A 32 8.59 -2.77 -14.95
N ALA A 33 7.39 -2.42 -15.42
CA ALA A 33 6.13 -2.76 -14.75
C ALA A 33 5.85 -4.27 -14.72
N VAL A 34 6.06 -4.99 -15.83
CA VAL A 34 5.87 -6.45 -15.90
C VAL A 34 6.85 -7.18 -14.98
N VAL A 35 8.13 -6.78 -15.00
CA VAL A 35 9.16 -7.34 -14.11
C VAL A 35 8.84 -7.06 -12.65
N THR A 36 8.34 -5.86 -12.34
CA THR A 36 7.96 -5.50 -10.96
C THR A 36 6.75 -6.31 -10.48
N LEU A 37 5.72 -6.49 -11.31
CA LEU A 37 4.52 -7.26 -10.95
C LEU A 37 4.81 -8.75 -10.80
N SER A 38 5.60 -9.33 -11.71
CA SER A 38 6.03 -10.73 -11.61
C SER A 38 6.93 -10.96 -10.40
N GLY A 39 7.91 -10.08 -10.17
CA GLY A 39 8.75 -10.10 -8.98
C GLY A 39 7.94 -9.98 -7.68
N GLN A 40 6.93 -9.11 -7.65
CA GLN A 40 6.02 -8.99 -6.51
C GLN A 40 5.21 -10.29 -6.28
N GLY A 41 4.71 -10.93 -7.33
CA GLY A 41 4.01 -12.21 -7.23
C GLY A 41 4.90 -13.30 -6.62
N VAL A 42 6.13 -13.44 -7.11
CA VAL A 42 7.12 -14.37 -6.56
C VAL A 42 7.40 -14.05 -5.09
N ARG A 43 7.62 -12.77 -4.75
CA ARG A 43 7.86 -12.33 -3.37
C ARG A 43 6.72 -12.70 -2.42
N VAL A 44 5.48 -12.54 -2.86
CA VAL A 44 4.29 -12.89 -2.07
C VAL A 44 4.20 -14.40 -1.85
N VAL A 45 4.44 -15.21 -2.89
CA VAL A 45 4.47 -16.66 -2.76
C VAL A 45 5.58 -17.11 -1.80
N LEU A 46 6.79 -16.58 -1.93
CA LEU A 46 7.89 -16.87 -1.01
C LEU A 46 7.55 -16.46 0.43
N GLN A 47 6.89 -15.31 0.62
CA GLN A 47 6.48 -14.84 1.93
C GLN A 47 5.42 -15.77 2.54
N LEU A 48 4.42 -16.18 1.76
CA LEU A 48 3.37 -17.10 2.21
C LEU A 48 3.95 -18.47 2.57
N VAL A 49 4.79 -19.04 1.70
CA VAL A 49 5.47 -20.32 1.97
C VAL A 49 6.33 -20.21 3.22
N GLY A 50 7.12 -19.15 3.35
CA GLY A 50 7.95 -18.90 4.53
C GLY A 50 7.11 -18.82 5.81
N ILE A 51 6.01 -18.07 5.79
CA ILE A 51 5.09 -17.98 6.94
C ILE A 51 4.51 -19.35 7.28
N VAL A 52 3.98 -20.09 6.30
CA VAL A 52 3.32 -21.38 6.53
C VAL A 52 4.29 -22.43 7.07
N VAL A 53 5.47 -22.56 6.44
CA VAL A 53 6.45 -23.58 6.83
C VAL A 53 7.08 -23.24 8.18
N LEU A 54 7.53 -22.00 8.39
CA LEU A 54 8.17 -21.61 9.64
C LEU A 54 7.18 -21.56 10.80
N ALA A 55 5.93 -21.15 10.59
CA ALA A 55 4.92 -21.18 11.64
C ALA A 55 4.64 -22.60 12.14
N ARG A 56 4.77 -23.61 11.28
CA ARG A 56 4.63 -25.02 11.69
C ARG A 56 5.82 -25.55 12.49
N LEU A 57 7.02 -25.03 12.24
CA LEU A 57 8.25 -25.45 12.90
C LEU A 57 8.54 -24.67 14.20
N LEU A 58 7.98 -23.48 14.34
CA LEU A 58 8.26 -22.56 15.45
C LEU A 58 7.02 -22.31 16.29
N THR A 59 7.25 -21.83 17.52
CA THR A 59 6.19 -21.53 18.48
C THR A 59 5.71 -20.08 18.35
N PRO A 60 4.50 -19.75 18.87
CA PRO A 60 4.07 -18.35 18.98
C PRO A 60 5.05 -17.49 19.78
N GLU A 61 5.66 -18.04 20.83
CA GLU A 61 6.65 -17.34 21.65
C GLU A 61 7.87 -16.89 20.85
N ASP A 62 8.43 -17.77 20.00
CA ASP A 62 9.57 -17.43 19.12
C ASP A 62 9.25 -16.23 18.22
N TYR A 63 8.05 -16.22 17.62
CA TYR A 63 7.60 -15.11 16.79
C TYR A 63 7.34 -13.84 17.60
N GLY A 64 6.89 -13.99 18.84
CA GLY A 64 6.67 -12.90 19.79
C GLY A 64 7.94 -12.13 20.11
N LEU A 65 9.02 -12.86 20.45
CA LEU A 65 10.33 -12.29 20.72
C LEU A 65 10.83 -11.45 19.54
N ILE A 66 10.77 -12.04 18.34
CA ILE A 66 11.23 -11.37 17.12
C ILE A 66 10.35 -10.17 16.78
N ALA A 67 9.03 -10.27 16.97
CA ALA A 67 8.13 -9.16 16.75
C ALA A 67 8.44 -7.98 17.68
N LEU A 68 8.71 -8.23 18.97
CA LEU A 68 9.06 -7.18 19.92
C LEU A 68 10.36 -6.45 19.53
N VAL A 69 11.41 -7.21 19.21
CA VAL A 69 12.68 -6.61 18.77
C VAL A 69 12.51 -5.91 17.41
N ALA A 70 11.72 -6.47 16.49
CA ALA A 70 11.44 -5.87 15.19
C ALA A 70 10.72 -4.52 15.31
N VAL A 71 9.83 -4.34 16.29
CA VAL A 71 9.20 -3.02 16.54
C VAL A 71 10.25 -1.98 16.89
N ILE A 72 11.22 -2.33 17.73
CA ILE A 72 12.31 -1.43 18.16
C ILE A 72 13.25 -1.14 16.99
N ILE A 73 13.61 -2.16 16.22
CA ILE A 73 14.45 -2.01 15.03
C ILE A 73 13.77 -1.11 14.00
N GLY A 74 12.50 -1.37 13.68
CA GLY A 74 11.78 -0.57 12.71
C GLY A 74 11.61 0.89 13.14
N PHE A 75 11.55 1.17 14.45
CA PHE A 75 11.58 2.55 14.95
C PHE A 75 12.93 3.22 14.65
N GLY A 76 14.05 2.54 14.91
CA GLY A 76 15.39 3.03 14.55
C GLY A 76 15.59 3.20 13.04
N GLU A 77 15.01 2.31 12.23
CA GLU A 77 15.10 2.33 10.76
C GLU A 77 14.49 3.61 10.17
N LEU A 78 13.49 4.20 10.83
CA LEU A 78 12.94 5.50 10.42
C LEU A 78 13.98 6.61 10.51
N PHE A 79 14.77 6.66 11.60
CA PHE A 79 15.87 7.61 11.75
C PHE A 79 17.01 7.32 10.77
N ARG A 80 17.26 6.05 10.48
CA ARG A 80 18.33 5.67 9.54
C ARG A 80 18.02 6.14 8.12
N ASP A 81 16.82 5.86 7.62
CA ASP A 81 16.46 6.23 6.24
C ASP A 81 16.15 7.73 6.14
N SER A 82 15.54 8.33 7.17
CA SER A 82 15.24 9.77 7.33
C SER A 82 14.83 10.50 6.05
N GLY A 83 14.21 9.84 5.07
CA GLY A 83 13.90 10.40 3.74
C GLY A 83 15.12 10.68 2.82
N LEU A 84 16.35 10.36 3.23
CA LEU A 84 17.57 10.56 2.44
C LEU A 84 17.56 9.75 1.14
N SER A 85 17.06 8.52 1.19
CA SER A 85 16.89 7.67 0.01
C SER A 85 15.97 8.31 -1.03
N SER A 86 14.82 8.83 -0.58
CA SER A 86 13.85 9.48 -1.45
C SER A 86 14.43 10.77 -2.04
N ALA A 87 15.12 11.58 -1.22
CA ALA A 87 15.80 12.78 -1.68
C ALA A 87 16.87 12.48 -2.75
N ALA A 88 17.66 11.42 -2.56
CA ALA A 88 18.68 10.98 -3.52
C ALA A 88 18.07 10.47 -4.84
N VAL A 89 16.93 9.78 -4.79
CA VAL A 89 16.21 9.31 -5.98
C VAL A 89 15.60 10.48 -6.75
N GLN A 90 15.02 11.47 -6.06
CA GLN A 90 14.31 12.59 -6.69
C GLN A 90 15.22 13.74 -7.15
N ALA A 91 16.44 13.86 -6.62
CA ALA A 91 17.34 14.95 -6.98
C ALA A 91 17.63 14.98 -8.49
N LYS A 92 17.51 16.14 -9.14
CA LYS A 92 17.79 16.26 -10.58
C LYS A 92 19.24 15.88 -10.93
N VAL A 93 20.18 16.35 -10.13
CA VAL A 93 21.61 16.04 -10.24
C VAL A 93 22.08 15.51 -8.89
N LEU A 94 22.85 14.43 -8.91
CA LEU A 94 23.50 13.86 -7.74
C LEU A 94 24.98 13.67 -8.09
N THR A 95 25.85 14.46 -7.48
CA THR A 95 27.30 14.37 -7.74
C THR A 95 27.86 13.08 -7.12
N ASP A 96 29.00 12.60 -7.62
CA ASP A 96 29.66 11.43 -7.05
C ASP A 96 30.05 11.66 -5.57
N GLY A 97 30.49 12.88 -5.22
CA GLY A 97 30.81 13.22 -3.84
C GLY A 97 29.57 13.29 -2.93
N GLN A 98 28.44 13.82 -3.40
CA GLN A 98 27.18 13.74 -2.66
C GLN A 98 26.75 12.28 -2.47
N ARG A 99 26.93 11.44 -3.50
CA ARG A 99 26.61 10.01 -3.43
C ARG A 99 27.46 9.29 -2.37
N ASP A 100 28.77 9.51 -2.36
CA ASP A 100 29.71 8.96 -1.36
C ASP A 100 29.36 9.46 0.05
N ASN A 101 29.10 10.76 0.21
CA ASN A 101 28.75 11.36 1.50
C ASN A 101 27.44 10.82 2.07
N LEU A 102 26.41 10.63 1.24
CA LEU A 102 25.14 10.03 1.66
C LEU A 102 25.30 8.57 2.08
N PHE A 103 26.18 7.81 1.42
CA PHE A 103 26.51 6.45 1.82
C PHE A 103 27.14 6.40 3.22
N TRP A 104 28.16 7.23 3.46
CA TRP A 104 28.84 7.27 4.75
C TRP A 104 27.93 7.80 5.87
N LEU A 105 27.05 8.75 5.56
CA LEU A 105 26.05 9.23 6.52
C LEU A 105 25.09 8.09 6.91
N ASN A 106 24.48 7.38 5.95
CA ASN A 106 23.56 6.28 6.23
C ASN A 106 24.26 5.12 6.98
N THR A 107 25.49 4.79 6.59
CA THR A 107 26.30 3.76 7.26
C THR A 107 26.67 4.17 8.68
N GLY A 108 27.07 5.43 8.88
CA GLY A 108 27.40 5.99 10.19
C GLY A 108 26.18 6.04 11.13
N ILE A 109 25.01 6.46 10.63
CA ILE A 109 23.75 6.41 11.40
C ILE A 109 23.40 4.94 11.72
N GLY A 110 23.53 4.03 10.76
CA GLY A 110 23.31 2.60 11.00
C GLY A 110 24.21 2.03 12.09
N ALA A 111 25.51 2.35 12.07
CA ALA A 111 26.46 1.95 13.11
C ALA A 111 26.12 2.56 14.48
N ALA A 112 25.77 3.84 14.51
CA ALA A 112 25.37 4.52 15.75
C ALA A 112 24.10 3.91 16.36
N LEU A 113 23.09 3.61 15.53
CA LEU A 113 21.87 2.93 15.97
C LEU A 113 22.12 1.50 16.43
N ALA A 114 23.02 0.77 15.78
CA ALA A 114 23.42 -0.56 16.22
C ALA A 114 24.05 -0.51 17.61
N LEU A 115 25.01 0.40 17.85
CA LEU A 115 25.62 0.59 19.16
C LEU A 115 24.61 1.04 20.21
N LEU A 116 23.71 1.95 19.86
CA LEU A 116 22.64 2.41 20.75
C LEU A 116 21.70 1.26 21.14
N LEU A 117 21.30 0.41 20.19
CA LEU A 117 20.46 -0.75 20.47
C LEU A 117 21.20 -1.78 21.32
N CYS A 118 22.48 -2.04 21.07
CA CYS A 118 23.29 -2.90 21.93
C CYS A 118 23.36 -2.38 23.38
N ALA A 119 23.55 -1.07 23.55
CA ALA A 119 23.56 -0.44 24.88
C ALA A 119 22.17 -0.47 25.56
N ALA A 120 21.10 -0.32 24.78
CA ALA A 120 19.72 -0.34 25.27
C ALA A 120 19.16 -1.76 25.48
N ALA A 121 19.79 -2.80 24.91
CA ALA A 121 19.29 -4.17 24.91
C ALA A 121 18.95 -4.72 26.32
N PRO A 122 19.78 -4.52 27.37
CA PRO A 122 19.43 -4.96 28.72
C PRO A 122 18.23 -4.21 29.31
N LEU A 123 18.05 -2.94 28.95
CA LEU A 123 16.89 -2.15 29.38
C LEU A 123 15.61 -2.66 28.71
N ILE A 124 15.69 -3.00 27.42
CA ILE A 124 14.59 -3.60 26.66
C ILE A 124 14.17 -4.93 27.30
N ALA A 125 15.12 -5.81 27.59
CA ALA A 125 14.86 -7.08 28.25
C ALA A 125 14.15 -6.92 29.59
N ARG A 126 14.61 -5.98 30.43
CA ARG A 126 13.94 -5.65 31.71
C ARG A 126 12.55 -5.06 31.51
N ALA A 127 12.36 -4.18 30.52
CA ALA A 127 11.07 -3.54 30.26
C ALA A 127 9.98 -4.53 29.83
N PHE A 128 10.37 -5.60 29.13
CA PHE A 128 9.46 -6.65 28.66
C PHE A 128 9.49 -7.92 29.51
N GLY A 129 10.36 -7.99 30.54
CA GLY A 129 10.47 -9.14 31.44
C GLY A 129 11.05 -10.40 30.79
N ASP A 130 11.91 -10.28 29.78
CA ASP A 130 12.50 -11.43 29.07
C ASP A 130 13.97 -11.22 28.71
N ASP A 131 14.86 -11.93 29.40
CA ASP A 131 16.31 -11.79 29.26
C ASP A 131 16.82 -12.19 27.86
N ARG A 132 16.11 -13.06 27.14
CA ARG A 132 16.47 -13.49 25.78
C ARG A 132 16.47 -12.33 24.80
N LEU A 133 15.64 -11.30 25.05
CA LEU A 133 15.58 -10.09 24.23
C LEU A 133 16.92 -9.36 24.18
N THR A 134 17.76 -9.48 25.20
CA THR A 134 19.09 -8.83 25.21
C THR A 134 19.93 -9.31 24.04
N LEU A 135 20.13 -10.64 23.93
CA LEU A 135 20.95 -11.22 22.88
C LEU A 135 20.30 -11.08 21.50
N VAL A 136 18.98 -11.24 21.41
CA VAL A 136 18.26 -11.05 20.15
C VAL A 136 18.39 -9.62 19.64
N ALA A 137 18.23 -8.61 20.51
CA ALA A 137 18.39 -7.21 20.15
C ALA A 137 19.83 -6.86 19.75
N VAL A 138 20.83 -7.36 20.48
CA VAL A 138 22.25 -7.17 20.14
C VAL A 138 22.57 -7.76 18.77
N VAL A 139 22.17 -9.00 18.50
CA VAL A 139 22.47 -9.68 17.23
C VAL A 139 21.71 -9.03 16.07
N LEU A 140 20.42 -8.73 16.24
CA LEU A 140 19.65 -8.06 15.20
C LEU A 140 20.04 -6.59 15.01
N SER A 141 20.73 -5.94 15.95
CA SER A 141 21.24 -4.57 15.76
C SER A 141 22.12 -4.42 14.51
N VAL A 142 22.79 -5.51 14.10
CA VAL A 142 23.61 -5.58 12.88
C VAL A 142 22.79 -5.24 11.63
N THR A 143 21.46 -5.45 11.64
CA THR A 143 20.61 -5.07 10.51
C THR A 143 20.68 -3.59 10.20
N PHE A 144 20.85 -2.71 11.20
CA PHE A 144 21.01 -1.27 10.97
C PHE A 144 22.23 -0.97 10.11
N LEU A 145 23.35 -1.65 10.36
CA LEU A 145 24.58 -1.49 9.59
C LEU A 145 24.40 -2.02 8.17
N LEU A 146 23.86 -3.25 8.02
CA LEU A 146 23.60 -3.85 6.71
C LEU A 146 22.67 -2.97 5.86
N ASN A 147 21.61 -2.44 6.46
CA ASN A 147 20.69 -1.55 5.80
C ASN A 147 21.34 -0.20 5.46
N GLY A 148 22.15 0.36 6.38
CA GLY A 148 22.93 1.59 6.17
C GLY A 148 23.82 1.53 4.93
N VAL A 149 24.58 0.44 4.79
CA VAL A 149 25.41 0.16 3.60
C VAL A 149 24.54 -0.03 2.36
N SER A 150 23.43 -0.76 2.48
CA SER A 150 22.57 -1.10 1.35
C SER A 150 21.78 0.08 0.77
N THR A 151 21.50 1.12 1.58
CA THR A 151 20.61 2.22 1.18
C THR A 151 21.00 2.85 -0.13
N GLN A 152 22.27 3.24 -0.27
CA GLN A 152 22.66 4.02 -1.44
C GLN A 152 22.65 3.18 -2.72
N TYR A 153 22.96 1.89 -2.62
CA TYR A 153 22.83 0.96 -3.75
C TYR A 153 21.38 0.80 -4.20
N ARG A 154 20.41 0.73 -3.27
CA ARG A 154 18.98 0.69 -3.59
C ARG A 154 18.53 1.99 -4.26
N ALA A 155 18.92 3.13 -3.69
CA ALA A 155 18.60 4.45 -4.25
C ALA A 155 19.16 4.61 -5.67
N MET A 156 20.39 4.14 -5.94
CA MET A 156 20.96 4.15 -7.29
C MET A 156 20.19 3.28 -8.28
N HIS A 157 19.82 2.05 -7.93
CA HIS A 157 19.02 1.20 -8.83
C HIS A 157 17.65 1.80 -9.09
N ALA A 158 16.99 2.35 -8.07
CA ALA A 158 15.71 3.03 -8.22
C ALA A 158 15.80 4.27 -9.11
N ARG A 159 16.82 5.13 -8.89
CA ARG A 159 17.10 6.32 -9.70
C ARG A 159 17.32 6.01 -11.18
N HIS A 160 18.04 4.91 -11.47
CA HIS A 160 18.29 4.47 -12.85
C HIS A 160 17.20 3.54 -13.41
N LEU A 161 16.06 3.41 -12.73
CA LEU A 161 14.93 2.56 -13.12
C LEU A 161 15.31 1.07 -13.34
N ARG A 162 16.36 0.59 -12.66
CA ARG A 162 16.85 -0.80 -12.73
C ARG A 162 16.10 -1.72 -11.76
N PHE A 163 14.76 -1.65 -11.79
CA PHE A 163 13.89 -2.38 -10.86
C PHE A 163 14.08 -3.89 -10.90
N GLY A 164 14.49 -4.47 -12.04
CA GLY A 164 14.82 -5.89 -12.12
C GLY A 164 16.01 -6.31 -11.25
N ARG A 165 17.05 -5.46 -11.14
CA ARG A 165 18.21 -5.73 -10.26
C ARG A 165 17.84 -5.55 -8.79
N LEU A 166 17.02 -4.55 -8.48
CA LEU A 166 16.48 -4.37 -7.14
C LEU A 166 15.63 -5.58 -6.73
N ALA A 167 14.70 -6.01 -7.59
CA ALA A 167 13.87 -7.20 -7.36
C ALA A 167 14.71 -8.47 -7.19
N LEU A 168 15.74 -8.67 -8.02
CA LEU A 168 16.67 -9.79 -7.89
C LEU A 168 17.34 -9.81 -6.51
N SER A 169 17.82 -8.66 -6.02
CA SER A 169 18.46 -8.57 -4.72
C SER A 169 17.50 -8.81 -3.55
N GLU A 170 16.24 -8.37 -3.66
CA GLU A 170 15.23 -8.57 -2.61
C GLU A 170 14.73 -10.02 -2.58
N ILE A 171 14.41 -10.59 -3.75
CA ILE A 171 13.94 -11.97 -3.88
C ILE A 171 15.05 -12.95 -3.53
N GLY A 172 16.28 -12.73 -4.02
CA GLY A 172 17.43 -13.57 -3.71
C GLY A 172 17.75 -13.59 -2.22
N GLY A 173 17.73 -12.41 -1.58
CA GLY A 173 17.87 -12.32 -0.12
C GLY A 173 16.74 -13.04 0.62
N GLN A 174 15.48 -12.78 0.26
CA GLN A 174 14.34 -13.41 0.92
C GLN A 174 14.36 -14.94 0.76
N LEU A 175 14.70 -15.45 -0.42
CA LEU A 175 14.82 -16.88 -0.67
C LEU A 175 15.91 -17.51 0.20
N ALA A 176 17.12 -16.93 0.20
CA ALA A 176 18.23 -17.43 1.01
C ALA A 176 17.89 -17.40 2.51
N GLY A 177 17.28 -16.31 2.97
CA GLY A 177 16.83 -16.19 4.36
C GLY A 177 15.78 -17.24 4.74
N VAL A 178 14.75 -17.42 3.91
CA VAL A 178 13.68 -18.43 4.17
C VAL A 178 14.27 -19.84 4.17
N VAL A 179 15.14 -20.18 3.22
CA VAL A 179 15.77 -21.50 3.16
C VAL A 179 16.60 -21.77 4.41
N LEU A 180 17.46 -20.82 4.81
CA LEU A 180 18.28 -20.99 6.01
C LEU A 180 17.43 -21.03 7.29
N GLY A 181 16.41 -20.17 7.38
CA GLY A 181 15.47 -20.15 8.50
C GLY A 181 14.75 -21.49 8.65
N ILE A 182 14.24 -22.05 7.55
CA ILE A 182 13.57 -23.37 7.58
C ILE A 182 14.56 -24.45 7.99
N ALA A 183 15.78 -24.45 7.45
CA ALA A 183 16.81 -25.43 7.80
C ALA A 183 17.14 -25.38 9.30
N LEU A 184 17.38 -24.18 9.87
CA LEU A 184 17.68 -24.03 11.29
C LEU A 184 16.48 -24.34 12.20
N ALA A 185 15.26 -23.98 11.78
CA ALA A 185 14.06 -24.31 12.52
C ALA A 185 13.84 -25.83 12.57
N ALA A 186 14.09 -26.53 11.44
CA ALA A 186 14.02 -27.99 11.38
C ALA A 186 15.09 -28.68 12.24
N LEU A 187 16.24 -28.02 12.46
CA LEU A 187 17.30 -28.45 13.38
C LEU A 187 17.01 -28.09 14.85
N GLY A 188 15.87 -27.48 15.17
CA GLY A 188 15.47 -27.13 16.54
C GLY A 188 16.09 -25.85 17.08
N ALA A 189 16.56 -24.93 16.23
CA ALA A 189 17.18 -23.67 16.67
C ALA A 189 16.21 -22.65 17.32
N GLY A 190 14.89 -22.92 17.32
CA GLY A 190 13.87 -22.04 17.88
C GLY A 190 13.90 -20.63 17.25
N TYR A 191 13.72 -19.58 18.06
CA TYR A 191 13.77 -18.19 17.59
C TYR A 191 15.06 -17.79 16.85
N TRP A 192 16.19 -18.48 17.07
CA TRP A 192 17.43 -18.20 16.31
C TRP A 192 17.29 -18.47 14.82
N ALA A 193 16.38 -19.35 14.41
CA ALA A 193 16.04 -19.57 13.01
C ALA A 193 15.52 -18.29 12.34
N LEU A 194 14.66 -17.54 13.04
CA LEU A 194 14.11 -16.26 12.57
C LEU A 194 15.15 -15.15 12.57
N VAL A 195 16.05 -15.13 13.56
CA VAL A 195 17.19 -14.20 13.60
C VAL A 195 18.10 -14.43 12.39
N ALA A 196 18.52 -15.68 12.18
CA ALA A 196 19.38 -16.08 11.07
C ALA A 196 18.73 -15.83 9.71
N GLN A 197 17.43 -16.08 9.58
CA GLN A 197 16.65 -15.73 8.39
C GLN A 197 16.76 -14.24 8.07
N GLN A 198 16.54 -13.36 9.06
CA GLN A 198 16.52 -11.91 8.85
C GLN A 198 17.92 -11.38 8.48
N LEU A 199 18.96 -11.85 9.18
CA LEU A 199 20.34 -11.47 8.89
C LEU A 199 20.81 -11.96 7.52
N THR A 200 20.49 -13.21 7.17
CA THR A 200 20.85 -13.79 5.87
C THR A 200 20.14 -13.08 4.73
N GLN A 201 18.85 -12.74 4.92
CA GLN A 201 18.12 -11.94 3.95
C GLN A 201 18.77 -10.59 3.72
N GLY A 202 19.15 -9.87 4.79
CA GLY A 202 19.84 -8.60 4.71
C GLY A 202 21.21 -8.72 4.02
N LEU A 203 22.01 -9.69 4.44
CA LEU A 203 23.38 -9.91 3.95
C LEU A 203 23.40 -10.29 2.48
N VAL A 204 22.60 -11.28 2.07
CA VAL A 204 22.54 -11.72 0.67
C VAL A 204 21.98 -10.62 -0.22
N SER A 205 20.95 -9.89 0.24
CA SER A 205 20.43 -8.73 -0.49
C SER A 205 21.51 -7.66 -0.68
N GLN A 206 22.29 -7.35 0.37
CA GLN A 206 23.40 -6.41 0.30
C GLN A 206 24.48 -6.87 -0.68
N VAL A 207 24.91 -8.13 -0.61
CA VAL A 207 25.92 -8.69 -1.52
C VAL A 207 25.45 -8.56 -2.98
N LEU A 208 24.21 -8.96 -3.27
CA LEU A 208 23.63 -8.82 -4.62
C LEU A 208 23.53 -7.35 -5.05
N LEU A 209 23.17 -6.43 -4.14
CA LEU A 209 23.14 -4.99 -4.44
C LEU A 209 24.53 -4.45 -4.79
N VAL A 210 25.57 -4.84 -4.06
CA VAL A 210 26.95 -4.43 -4.33
C VAL A 210 27.41 -5.00 -5.67
N LEU A 211 27.25 -6.31 -5.90
CA LEU A 211 27.69 -6.98 -7.14
C LEU A 211 26.97 -6.46 -8.39
N THR A 212 25.70 -6.07 -8.27
CA THR A 212 24.92 -5.55 -9.40
C THR A 212 25.11 -4.05 -9.64
N ASN A 213 25.81 -3.36 -8.74
CA ASN A 213 26.28 -2.00 -8.92
C ASN A 213 27.76 -2.00 -9.34
N ARG A 214 28.15 -1.06 -10.20
CA ARG A 214 29.56 -0.88 -10.62
C ARG A 214 30.29 0.19 -9.80
N TRP A 215 29.65 0.68 -8.74
CA TRP A 215 30.18 1.76 -7.92
C TRP A 215 30.57 1.20 -6.56
N LEU A 216 31.72 1.67 -6.06
CA LEU A 216 32.18 1.48 -4.70
C LEU A 216 32.30 2.85 -4.03
N PRO A 217 31.92 2.99 -2.76
CA PRO A 217 31.95 4.25 -2.05
C PRO A 217 33.37 4.81 -1.96
N GLY A 218 33.55 6.03 -2.45
CA GLY A 218 34.78 6.80 -2.28
C GLY A 218 34.90 7.40 -0.88
N ARG A 219 35.96 8.20 -0.64
CA ARG A 219 36.13 8.93 0.62
C ARG A 219 35.12 10.08 0.75
N VAL A 220 34.78 10.44 1.99
CA VAL A 220 33.93 11.61 2.30
C VAL A 220 34.56 12.89 1.73
N ARG A 221 33.81 13.66 0.97
CA ARG A 221 34.25 14.92 0.34
C ARG A 221 33.54 16.10 0.98
N ARG A 222 34.24 16.88 1.80
CA ARG A 222 33.66 18.02 2.54
C ARG A 222 33.17 19.17 1.65
N SER A 223 33.68 19.28 0.41
CA SER A 223 33.26 20.27 -0.57
C SER A 223 31.84 20.06 -1.09
N GLU A 224 31.29 18.85 -0.95
CA GLU A 224 30.02 18.44 -1.54
C GLU A 224 28.93 18.41 -0.44
N SER A 225 28.12 19.47 -0.39
CA SER A 225 27.09 19.61 0.65
C SER A 225 25.94 18.62 0.46
N ILE A 226 25.58 17.91 1.53
CA ILE A 226 24.40 17.04 1.63
C ILE A 226 23.25 17.67 2.44
N ARG A 227 23.42 18.91 2.93
CA ARG A 227 22.39 19.62 3.72
C ARG A 227 21.01 19.67 3.05
N PRO A 228 20.89 19.90 1.73
CA PRO A 228 19.58 19.91 1.07
C PRO A 228 18.82 18.59 1.18
N PHE A 229 19.54 17.46 1.18
CA PHE A 229 18.96 16.12 1.31
C PHE A 229 18.45 15.87 2.74
N ILE A 230 19.20 16.33 3.76
CA ILE A 230 18.79 16.24 5.16
C ILE A 230 17.56 17.11 5.44
N GLY A 231 17.53 18.34 4.90
CA GLY A 231 16.40 19.26 5.05
C GLY A 231 15.10 18.76 4.43
N TYR A 232 15.19 18.00 3.33
CA TYR A 232 14.03 17.32 2.72
C TYR A 232 13.48 16.20 3.61
N GLY A 233 14.37 15.47 4.29
CA GLY A 233 14.05 14.27 5.03
C GLY A 233 13.35 14.49 6.37
N LEU A 234 13.69 15.58 7.07
CA LEU A 234 13.26 15.81 8.45
C LEU A 234 11.74 15.96 8.63
N PRO A 235 10.99 16.70 7.77
CA PRO A 235 9.53 16.76 7.88
C PRO A 235 8.86 15.40 7.61
N LEU A 236 9.43 14.59 6.72
CA LEU A 236 8.92 13.26 6.40
C LEU A 236 9.10 12.32 7.61
N LEU A 237 10.26 12.38 8.28
CA LEU A 237 10.55 11.60 9.48
C LEU A 237 9.47 11.76 10.55
N GLY A 238 9.05 13.00 10.85
CA GLY A 238 8.01 13.25 11.87
C GLY A 238 6.68 12.55 11.56
N SER A 239 6.24 12.60 10.30
CA SER A 239 5.01 11.93 9.86
C SER A 239 5.11 10.39 9.91
N GLN A 240 6.28 9.85 9.56
CA GLN A 240 6.54 8.41 9.58
C GLN A 240 6.64 7.87 11.01
N LEU A 241 7.28 8.61 11.91
CA LEU A 241 7.36 8.27 13.34
C LEU A 241 5.96 8.18 13.96
N LEU A 242 5.12 9.18 13.71
CA LEU A 242 3.74 9.16 14.19
C LEU A 242 2.99 7.93 13.65
N GLY A 243 3.08 7.67 12.35
CA GLY A 243 2.44 6.53 11.71
C GLY A 243 2.92 5.19 12.27
N TYR A 244 4.23 5.05 12.48
CA TYR A 244 4.86 3.82 12.94
C TYR A 244 4.57 3.52 14.40
N VAL A 245 4.72 4.52 15.29
CA VAL A 245 4.38 4.36 16.71
C VAL A 245 2.92 3.95 16.81
N SER A 246 2.04 4.65 16.10
CA SER A 246 0.61 4.33 16.08
C SER A 246 0.33 2.90 15.61
N ALA A 247 1.00 2.45 14.55
CA ALA A 247 0.80 1.12 13.97
C ALA A 247 1.36 -0.02 14.83
N ASN A 248 2.16 0.26 15.85
CA ASN A 248 2.78 -0.75 16.71
C ASN A 248 2.40 -0.60 18.20
N VAL A 249 1.49 0.32 18.56
CA VAL A 249 1.02 0.49 19.94
C VAL A 249 0.43 -0.82 20.48
N ASP A 250 -0.33 -1.52 19.66
CA ASP A 250 -0.89 -2.85 19.95
C ASP A 250 0.19 -3.85 20.38
N THR A 251 1.24 -3.99 19.58
CA THR A 251 2.33 -4.93 19.81
C THR A 251 3.13 -4.57 21.06
N LEU A 252 3.41 -3.29 21.29
CA LEU A 252 4.11 -2.81 22.48
C LEU A 252 3.30 -3.03 23.76
N VAL A 253 2.01 -2.69 23.72
CA VAL A 253 1.10 -2.88 24.86
C VAL A 253 0.92 -4.35 25.17
N ILE A 254 0.74 -5.20 24.15
CA ILE A 254 0.62 -6.65 24.35
C ILE A 254 1.91 -7.23 24.91
N GLY A 255 3.07 -6.83 24.37
CA GLY A 255 4.37 -7.30 24.86
C GLY A 255 4.62 -6.96 26.31
N ALA A 256 4.40 -5.68 26.68
CA ALA A 256 4.67 -5.20 28.03
C ALA A 256 3.72 -5.79 29.08
N ARG A 257 2.49 -6.18 28.70
CA ARG A 257 1.47 -6.67 29.65
C ARG A 257 1.25 -8.18 29.63
N PHE A 258 1.47 -8.85 28.50
CA PHE A 258 1.06 -10.24 28.30
C PHE A 258 2.18 -11.13 27.71
N GLY A 259 3.39 -10.61 27.55
CA GLY A 259 4.56 -11.38 27.13
C GLY A 259 4.61 -11.77 25.66
N ALA A 260 5.69 -12.45 25.27
CA ALA A 260 6.02 -12.78 23.89
C ALA A 260 4.97 -13.69 23.21
N THR A 261 4.48 -14.74 23.87
CA THR A 261 3.50 -15.68 23.28
C THR A 261 2.25 -14.96 22.76
N SER A 262 1.69 -14.06 23.57
CA SER A 262 0.56 -13.21 23.20
C SER A 262 0.84 -12.32 21.99
N VAL A 263 2.04 -11.73 21.95
CA VAL A 263 2.50 -10.94 20.80
C VAL A 263 2.60 -11.80 19.55
N GLY A 264 3.12 -13.02 19.66
CA GLY A 264 3.24 -13.95 18.54
C GLY A 264 1.90 -14.30 17.93
N LEU A 265 0.93 -14.70 18.75
CA LEU A 265 -0.44 -15.01 18.33
C LEU A 265 -1.08 -13.81 17.63
N TYR A 266 -1.01 -12.62 18.25
CA TYR A 266 -1.55 -11.38 17.68
C TYR A 266 -0.87 -11.01 16.36
N ASN A 267 0.46 -11.03 16.33
CA ASN A 267 1.25 -10.59 15.18
C ASN A 267 1.04 -11.51 13.97
N ARG A 268 0.96 -12.84 14.16
CA ARG A 268 0.64 -13.76 13.05
C ARG A 268 -0.77 -13.55 12.53
N ALA A 269 -1.76 -13.44 13.41
CA ALA A 269 -3.14 -13.14 13.02
C ALA A 269 -3.20 -11.82 12.23
N TYR A 270 -2.55 -10.76 12.72
CA TYR A 270 -2.47 -9.46 12.06
C TYR A 270 -1.84 -9.54 10.66
N GLN A 271 -0.71 -10.25 10.52
CA GLN A 271 -0.04 -10.41 9.23
C GLN A 271 -0.92 -11.12 8.20
N LEU A 272 -1.63 -12.19 8.59
CA LEU A 272 -2.55 -12.89 7.69
C LEU A 272 -3.69 -11.98 7.18
N VAL A 273 -4.16 -11.04 7.99
CA VAL A 273 -5.17 -10.05 7.57
C VAL A 273 -4.57 -8.97 6.68
N MET A 274 -3.39 -8.44 7.02
CA MET A 274 -2.78 -7.32 6.30
C MET A 274 -2.24 -7.72 4.92
N MET A 275 -1.79 -8.96 4.73
CA MET A 275 -1.25 -9.42 3.45
C MET A 275 -2.21 -9.18 2.26
N PRO A 276 -3.44 -9.74 2.23
CA PRO A 276 -4.36 -9.50 1.13
C PRO A 276 -4.75 -8.03 1.02
N LEU A 277 -4.89 -7.33 2.16
CA LEU A 277 -5.27 -5.94 2.20
C LEU A 277 -4.25 -5.05 1.46
N LEU A 278 -2.94 -5.22 1.75
CA LEU A 278 -1.86 -4.50 1.10
C LEU A 278 -1.70 -4.85 -0.38
N GLN A 279 -1.90 -6.13 -0.76
CA GLN A 279 -1.81 -6.54 -2.17
C GLN A 279 -2.90 -5.93 -3.04
N VAL A 280 -4.07 -5.62 -2.47
CA VAL A 280 -5.14 -4.92 -3.20
C VAL A 280 -4.99 -3.40 -3.11
N GLN A 281 -4.55 -2.88 -1.96
CA GLN A 281 -4.44 -1.44 -1.72
C GLN A 281 -3.50 -0.74 -2.71
N ALA A 282 -2.26 -1.23 -2.86
CA ALA A 282 -1.23 -0.51 -3.60
C ALA A 282 -1.51 -0.42 -5.12
N PRO A 283 -1.92 -1.49 -5.81
CA PRO A 283 -2.36 -1.39 -7.21
C PRO A 283 -3.60 -0.52 -7.38
N SER A 284 -4.59 -0.65 -6.49
CA SER A 284 -5.84 0.12 -6.58
C SER A 284 -5.57 1.62 -6.45
N THR A 285 -4.73 2.00 -5.48
CA THR A 285 -4.32 3.39 -5.24
C THR A 285 -3.57 3.99 -6.43
N ARG A 286 -2.67 3.23 -7.07
CA ARG A 286 -1.94 3.67 -8.27
C ARG A 286 -2.82 3.96 -9.48
N VAL A 287 -3.97 3.30 -9.58
CA VAL A 287 -4.95 3.53 -10.67
C VAL A 287 -5.97 4.60 -10.29
N ALA A 288 -6.45 4.58 -9.04
CA ALA A 288 -7.52 5.46 -8.60
C ALA A 288 -7.10 6.93 -8.59
N ILE A 289 -5.92 7.26 -8.04
CA ILE A 289 -5.51 8.65 -7.85
C ILE A 289 -5.40 9.40 -9.18
N PRO A 290 -4.65 8.93 -10.22
CA PRO A 290 -4.52 9.69 -11.45
C PRO A 290 -5.84 9.88 -12.21
N VAL A 291 -6.76 8.92 -12.11
CA VAL A 291 -8.09 9.02 -12.73
C VAL A 291 -8.94 10.02 -11.98
N LEU A 292 -8.99 9.95 -10.64
CA LEU A 292 -9.73 10.89 -9.81
C LEU A 292 -9.20 12.33 -9.98
N SER A 293 -7.88 12.53 -10.01
CA SER A 293 -7.27 13.85 -10.26
C SER A 293 -7.60 14.44 -11.63
N ARG A 294 -7.88 13.63 -12.66
CA ARG A 294 -8.33 14.12 -13.97
C ARG A 294 -9.82 14.44 -14.03
N LEU A 295 -10.60 13.86 -13.10
CA LEU A 295 -12.06 14.02 -13.03
C LEU A 295 -12.47 15.06 -11.99
N GLN A 296 -11.55 15.81 -11.39
CA GLN A 296 -11.84 16.73 -10.28
C GLN A 296 -12.89 17.78 -10.63
N ASP A 297 -12.82 18.32 -11.85
CA ASP A 297 -13.78 19.31 -12.34
C ASP A 297 -15.12 18.68 -12.76
N GLU A 298 -15.18 17.35 -12.89
CA GLU A 298 -16.35 16.59 -13.33
C GLU A 298 -17.03 15.88 -12.14
N ARG A 299 -17.63 16.65 -11.23
CA ARG A 299 -18.22 16.18 -9.96
C ARG A 299 -19.00 14.85 -10.03
N ARG A 300 -19.85 14.68 -11.04
CA ARG A 300 -20.64 13.43 -11.23
C ARG A 300 -19.74 12.24 -11.58
N ARG A 301 -18.84 12.40 -12.55
CA ARG A 301 -17.93 11.32 -12.98
C ARG A 301 -16.92 10.96 -11.89
N PHE A 302 -16.44 11.96 -11.13
CA PHE A 302 -15.61 11.75 -9.96
C PHE A 302 -16.32 10.87 -8.92
N ALA A 303 -17.54 11.26 -8.53
CA ALA A 303 -18.35 10.54 -7.56
C ALA A 303 -18.64 9.09 -8.00
N ASP A 304 -18.98 8.89 -9.27
CA ASP A 304 -19.30 7.57 -9.81
C ASP A 304 -18.07 6.67 -9.87
N PHE A 305 -16.92 7.17 -10.34
CA PHE A 305 -15.67 6.40 -10.37
C PHE A 305 -15.18 6.05 -8.95
N LEU A 306 -15.28 6.99 -8.00
CA LEU A 306 -14.92 6.76 -6.60
C LEU A 306 -15.79 5.67 -5.96
N CYS A 307 -17.11 5.79 -6.08
CA CYS A 307 -18.04 4.79 -5.56
C CYS A 307 -17.85 3.43 -6.22
N PHE A 308 -17.60 3.40 -7.54
CA PHE A 308 -17.30 2.18 -8.26
C PHE A 308 -16.04 1.49 -7.71
N GLY A 309 -14.93 2.23 -7.59
CA GLY A 309 -13.68 1.70 -7.04
C GLY A 309 -13.83 1.19 -5.60
N GLN A 310 -14.56 1.93 -4.75
CA GLN A 310 -14.86 1.52 -3.38
C GLN A 310 -15.64 0.20 -3.34
N VAL A 311 -16.67 0.07 -4.17
CA VAL A 311 -17.51 -1.13 -4.21
C VAL A 311 -16.75 -2.35 -4.73
N VAL A 312 -15.93 -2.19 -5.77
CA VAL A 312 -15.04 -3.25 -6.26
C VAL A 312 -14.14 -3.73 -5.13
N LEU A 313 -13.47 -2.81 -4.44
CA LEU A 313 -12.57 -3.11 -3.34
C LEU A 313 -13.27 -3.84 -2.19
N LEU A 314 -14.42 -3.31 -1.74
CA LEU A 314 -15.20 -3.90 -0.65
C LEU A 314 -15.80 -5.25 -1.00
N THR A 315 -16.17 -5.47 -2.27
CA THR A 315 -16.68 -6.76 -2.73
C THR A 315 -15.59 -7.82 -2.71
N LEU A 316 -14.38 -7.48 -3.18
CA LEU A 316 -13.24 -8.39 -3.21
C LEU A 316 -12.73 -8.71 -1.79
N ILE A 317 -12.46 -7.68 -0.99
CA ILE A 317 -11.94 -7.86 0.38
C ILE A 317 -13.02 -8.43 1.30
N GLY A 318 -14.25 -7.92 1.23
CA GLY A 318 -15.36 -8.40 2.06
C GLY A 318 -15.72 -9.86 1.80
N GLY A 319 -15.74 -10.29 0.53
CA GLY A 319 -15.96 -11.68 0.18
C GLY A 319 -14.86 -12.59 0.69
N LEU A 320 -13.59 -12.20 0.49
CA LEU A 320 -12.45 -12.95 1.01
C LEU A 320 -12.50 -13.04 2.54
N PHE A 321 -12.72 -11.92 3.23
CA PHE A 321 -12.74 -11.87 4.69
C PHE A 321 -13.94 -12.60 5.28
N ALA A 322 -15.09 -12.65 4.60
CA ALA A 322 -16.22 -13.48 5.02
C ALA A 322 -15.84 -14.97 5.04
N VAL A 323 -15.15 -15.47 4.01
CA VAL A 323 -14.64 -16.85 3.97
C VAL A 323 -13.61 -17.09 5.08
N LEU A 324 -12.61 -16.20 5.20
CA LEU A 324 -11.55 -16.33 6.20
C LEU A 324 -12.10 -16.25 7.64
N PHE A 325 -13.13 -15.44 7.88
CA PHE A 325 -13.75 -15.31 9.19
C PHE A 325 -14.54 -16.58 9.56
N ALA A 326 -15.36 -17.06 8.63
CA ALA A 326 -16.19 -18.25 8.84
C ALA A 326 -15.30 -19.47 9.08
N GLN A 327 -14.29 -19.66 8.23
CA GLN A 327 -13.40 -20.82 8.23
C GLN A 327 -12.09 -20.55 9.00
N ALA A 328 -12.08 -19.57 9.90
CA ALA A 328 -10.88 -19.18 10.65
C ALA A 328 -10.16 -20.35 11.36
N PRO A 329 -10.85 -21.28 12.05
CA PRO A 329 -10.17 -22.42 12.69
C PRO A 329 -9.41 -23.29 11.67
N ASP A 330 -10.08 -23.64 10.56
CA ASP A 330 -9.51 -24.50 9.52
C ASP A 330 -8.37 -23.78 8.78
N VAL A 331 -8.55 -22.49 8.46
CA VAL A 331 -7.52 -21.66 7.83
C VAL A 331 -6.27 -21.56 8.70
N ILE A 332 -6.42 -21.29 9.99
CA ILE A 332 -5.27 -21.20 10.92
C ILE A 332 -4.61 -22.56 11.09
N HIS A 333 -5.39 -23.63 11.23
CA HIS A 333 -4.85 -24.99 11.34
C HIS A 333 -4.06 -25.40 10.09
N PHE A 334 -4.59 -25.14 8.88
CA PHE A 334 -3.89 -25.44 7.64
C PHE A 334 -2.71 -24.50 7.37
N ALA A 335 -2.84 -23.21 7.64
CA ALA A 335 -1.80 -22.25 7.32
C ALA A 335 -0.66 -22.28 8.34
N LEU A 336 -0.96 -22.29 9.64
CA LEU A 336 0.03 -22.12 10.70
C LEU A 336 0.28 -23.41 11.49
N GLY A 337 -0.73 -24.27 11.63
CA GLY A 337 -0.64 -25.52 12.38
C GLY A 337 -1.45 -25.51 13.69
N PRO A 338 -1.50 -26.65 14.41
CA PRO A 338 -2.33 -26.82 15.60
C PRO A 338 -1.95 -25.89 16.77
N GLN A 339 -0.66 -25.56 16.92
CA GLN A 339 -0.16 -24.70 18.00
C GLN A 339 -0.63 -23.25 17.92
N TRP A 340 -1.32 -22.87 16.84
CA TRP A 340 -1.83 -21.52 16.60
C TRP A 340 -3.33 -21.37 16.87
N THR A 341 -3.97 -22.37 17.45
CA THR A 341 -5.43 -22.37 17.67
C THR A 341 -5.89 -21.16 18.48
N GLU A 342 -5.09 -20.70 19.45
CA GLU A 342 -5.40 -19.49 20.24
C GLU A 342 -5.37 -18.19 19.43
N ALA A 343 -4.77 -18.18 18.23
CA ALA A 343 -4.79 -17.02 17.34
C ALA A 343 -6.14 -16.86 16.61
N VAL A 344 -7.00 -17.89 16.59
CA VAL A 344 -8.27 -17.90 15.83
C VAL A 344 -9.21 -16.76 16.24
N PRO A 345 -9.49 -16.50 17.53
CA PRO A 345 -10.33 -15.37 17.93
C PRO A 345 -9.73 -14.02 17.53
N LEU A 346 -8.41 -13.84 17.71
CA LEU A 346 -7.70 -12.63 17.31
C LEU A 346 -7.80 -12.39 15.80
N PHE A 347 -7.61 -13.45 15.01
CA PHE A 347 -7.73 -13.41 13.55
C PHE A 347 -9.13 -12.97 13.11
N ARG A 348 -10.19 -13.53 13.71
CA ARG A 348 -11.58 -13.13 13.46
C ARG A 348 -11.83 -11.65 13.76
N ILE A 349 -11.38 -11.15 14.91
CA ILE A 349 -11.56 -9.74 15.30
C ILE A 349 -10.79 -8.82 14.34
N LEU A 350 -9.56 -9.18 13.97
CA LEU A 350 -8.73 -8.38 13.07
C LEU A 350 -9.26 -8.37 11.63
N LEU A 351 -9.92 -9.43 11.14
CA LEU A 351 -10.61 -9.43 9.84
C LEU A 351 -11.71 -8.36 9.79
N VAL A 352 -12.46 -8.19 10.88
CA VAL A 352 -13.47 -7.12 11.00
C VAL A 352 -12.79 -5.74 10.91
N ALA A 353 -11.70 -5.54 11.63
CA ALA A 353 -10.90 -4.32 11.54
C ALA A 353 -10.42 -4.05 10.11
N GLY A 354 -9.93 -5.09 9.41
CA GLY A 354 -9.43 -5.02 8.05
C GLY A 354 -10.52 -4.63 7.03
N PHE A 355 -11.77 -5.05 7.21
CA PHE A 355 -12.89 -4.61 6.38
C PHE A 355 -13.09 -3.08 6.45
N PHE A 356 -13.09 -2.51 7.65
CA PHE A 356 -13.21 -1.06 7.84
C PHE A 356 -11.99 -0.27 7.34
N GLN A 357 -10.79 -0.87 7.42
CA GLN A 357 -9.61 -0.30 6.78
C GLN A 357 -9.75 -0.25 5.25
N ALA A 358 -10.24 -1.33 4.62
CA ALA A 358 -10.54 -1.33 3.19
C ALA A 358 -11.56 -0.25 2.82
N ALA A 359 -12.60 -0.07 3.64
CA ALA A 359 -13.60 0.97 3.42
C ALA A 359 -13.01 2.39 3.46
N SER A 360 -11.99 2.61 4.31
CA SER A 360 -11.27 3.89 4.43
C SER A 360 -10.34 4.20 3.26
N TYR A 361 -9.97 3.23 2.40
CA TYR A 361 -9.08 3.48 1.26
C TYR A 361 -9.69 4.43 0.22
N ALA A 362 -11.00 4.39 0.02
CA ALA A 362 -11.66 5.32 -0.88
C ALA A 362 -11.56 6.77 -0.36
N THR A 363 -11.71 6.98 0.96
CA THR A 363 -11.49 8.30 1.58
C THR A 363 -10.04 8.75 1.42
N TYR A 364 -9.08 7.83 1.55
CA TYR A 364 -7.67 8.12 1.32
C TYR A 364 -7.41 8.58 -0.13
N TRP A 365 -8.07 7.99 -1.13
CA TRP A 365 -7.97 8.46 -2.51
C TRP A 365 -8.48 9.90 -2.69
N VAL A 366 -9.56 10.28 -2.01
CA VAL A 366 -10.07 11.67 -2.02
C VAL A 366 -9.04 12.63 -1.44
N PHE A 367 -8.48 12.31 -0.26
CA PHE A 367 -7.47 13.17 0.37
C PHE A 367 -6.29 13.47 -0.57
N LEU A 368 -5.85 12.47 -1.33
CA LEU A 368 -4.67 12.61 -2.19
C LEU A 368 -5.02 13.20 -3.56
N ALA A 369 -6.13 12.77 -4.18
CA ALA A 369 -6.57 13.32 -5.46
C ALA A 369 -6.80 14.83 -5.36
N ASP A 370 -7.51 15.28 -4.30
CA ASP A 370 -7.86 16.68 -4.04
C ASP A 370 -6.74 17.51 -3.42
N GLY A 371 -5.52 16.95 -3.30
CA GLY A 371 -4.38 17.67 -2.73
C GLY A 371 -4.53 18.03 -1.24
N LEU A 372 -5.47 17.41 -0.53
CA LEU A 372 -5.83 17.67 0.87
C LEU A 372 -4.84 17.07 1.88
N THR A 373 -3.55 17.02 1.53
CA THR A 373 -2.48 16.38 2.34
C THR A 373 -2.39 16.96 3.75
N ARG A 374 -2.56 18.28 3.91
CA ARG A 374 -2.59 18.93 5.24
C ARG A 374 -3.81 18.50 6.06
N SER A 375 -4.97 18.35 5.42
CA SER A 375 -6.19 17.88 6.07
C SER A 375 -6.05 16.42 6.51
N GLN A 376 -5.44 15.59 5.66
CA GLN A 376 -5.12 14.19 5.98
C GLN A 376 -4.19 14.09 7.20
N LEU A 377 -3.16 14.93 7.28
CA LEU A 377 -2.26 14.97 8.44
C LEU A 377 -3.02 15.34 9.72
N ARG A 378 -3.89 16.36 9.68
CA ARG A 378 -4.74 16.74 10.82
C ARG A 378 -5.69 15.62 11.24
N TYR A 379 -6.30 14.94 10.27
CA TYR A 379 -7.14 13.76 10.53
C TYR A 379 -6.35 12.64 11.21
N ALA A 380 -5.13 12.35 10.76
CA ALA A 380 -4.26 11.37 11.39
C ALA A 380 -3.88 11.79 12.82
N LEU A 381 -3.49 13.05 13.02
CA LEU A 381 -3.18 13.57 14.36
C LEU A 381 -4.37 13.52 15.32
N ALA A 382 -5.60 13.65 14.83
CA ALA A 382 -6.81 13.54 15.65
C ALA A 382 -7.18 12.07 15.97
N THR A 383 -7.05 11.16 15.00
CA THR A 383 -7.55 9.78 15.13
C THR A 383 -6.54 8.80 15.74
N ARG A 384 -5.24 8.99 15.49
CA ARG A 384 -4.20 8.07 15.95
C ARG A 384 -4.03 8.04 17.48
N PRO A 385 -4.07 9.16 18.21
CA PRO A 385 -4.06 9.14 19.68
C PRO A 385 -5.29 8.48 20.27
N VAL A 386 -6.47 8.67 19.65
CA VAL A 386 -7.71 8.01 20.07
C VAL A 386 -7.58 6.49 19.90
N MET A 387 -7.03 6.02 18.79
CA MET A 387 -6.71 4.60 18.58
C MET A 387 -5.78 4.07 19.68
N ALA A 388 -4.69 4.79 19.98
CA ALA A 388 -3.75 4.38 21.03
C ALA A 388 -4.42 4.34 22.41
N GLY A 389 -5.24 5.33 22.75
CA GLY A 389 -6.01 5.36 23.99
C GLY A 389 -6.99 4.20 24.11
N LEU A 390 -7.71 3.88 23.03
CA LEU A 390 -8.60 2.71 22.97
C LEU A 390 -7.82 1.41 23.14
N ILE A 391 -6.65 1.25 22.51
CA ILE A 391 -5.81 0.06 22.66
C ILE A 391 -5.33 -0.11 24.10
N VAL A 392 -4.84 0.98 24.73
CA VAL A 392 -4.40 0.95 26.14
C VAL A 392 -5.58 0.62 27.05
N ALA A 393 -6.76 1.18 26.82
CA ALA A 393 -7.96 0.82 27.57
C ALA A 393 -8.35 -0.65 27.32
N GLY A 394 -8.37 -1.10 26.07
CA GLY A 394 -8.67 -2.47 25.68
C GLY A 394 -7.76 -3.49 26.36
N SER A 395 -6.51 -3.13 26.63
CA SER A 395 -5.56 -3.99 27.34
C SER A 395 -5.89 -4.27 28.81
N TYR A 396 -6.92 -3.66 29.40
CA TYR A 396 -7.43 -4.12 30.71
C TYR A 396 -8.25 -5.41 30.60
N TRP A 397 -8.71 -5.78 29.40
CA TRP A 397 -9.46 -7.01 29.12
C TRP A 397 -8.62 -8.06 28.38
N GLY A 398 -7.30 -8.03 28.55
CA GLY A 398 -6.40 -8.98 27.90
C GLY A 398 -6.10 -8.67 26.43
N VAL A 399 -5.44 -9.62 25.76
CA VAL A 399 -5.04 -9.53 24.35
C VAL A 399 -6.27 -9.40 23.42
N HIS A 400 -7.36 -10.08 23.78
CA HIS A 400 -8.63 -9.97 23.06
C HIS A 400 -9.20 -8.56 23.13
N GLY A 401 -9.14 -7.92 24.30
CA GLY A 401 -9.54 -6.53 24.47
C GLY A 401 -8.72 -5.56 23.61
N VAL A 402 -7.42 -5.79 23.44
CA VAL A 402 -6.57 -5.02 22.50
C VAL A 402 -7.03 -5.20 21.05
N ALA A 403 -7.30 -6.44 20.62
CA ALA A 403 -7.79 -6.70 19.26
C ALA A 403 -9.16 -6.05 19.02
N VAL A 404 -10.08 -6.13 19.98
CA VAL A 404 -11.40 -5.49 19.91
C VAL A 404 -11.26 -3.98 19.87
N ALA A 405 -10.41 -3.39 20.70
CA ALA A 405 -10.15 -1.95 20.67
C ALA A 405 -9.58 -1.47 19.33
N TYR A 406 -8.68 -2.25 18.71
CA TYR A 406 -8.18 -1.98 17.37
C TYR A 406 -9.31 -2.04 16.32
N ALA A 407 -10.17 -3.06 16.39
CA ALA A 407 -11.31 -3.20 15.49
C ALA A 407 -12.33 -2.07 15.65
N ILE A 408 -12.65 -1.67 16.89
CA ILE A 408 -13.49 -0.50 17.19
C ILE A 408 -12.86 0.77 16.64
N SER A 409 -11.55 0.96 16.85
CA SER A 409 -10.85 2.12 16.29
C SER A 409 -10.94 2.19 14.77
N ALA A 410 -10.75 1.06 14.07
CA ALA A 410 -10.92 1.01 12.61
C ALA A 410 -12.38 1.31 12.20
N ALA A 411 -13.35 0.74 12.92
CA ALA A 411 -14.78 0.95 12.69
C ALA A 411 -15.23 2.39 12.92
N LEU A 412 -14.63 3.10 13.89
CA LEU A 412 -14.87 4.53 14.15
C LEU A 412 -14.10 5.44 13.19
N SER A 413 -12.89 5.04 12.80
CA SER A 413 -12.04 5.82 11.90
C SER A 413 -12.68 5.98 10.52
N TRP A 414 -13.34 4.94 9.99
CA TRP A 414 -14.01 5.00 8.70
C TRP A 414 -15.10 6.09 8.61
N PRO A 415 -16.16 6.11 9.44
CA PRO A 415 -17.17 7.17 9.41
C PRO A 415 -16.58 8.53 9.82
N ALA A 416 -15.61 8.58 10.74
CA ALA A 416 -14.91 9.83 11.04
C ALA A 416 -14.20 10.40 9.80
N SER A 417 -13.56 9.53 8.99
CA SER A 417 -12.91 9.94 7.74
C SER A 417 -13.90 10.53 6.75
N LEU A 418 -15.08 9.91 6.63
CA LEU A 418 -16.18 10.33 5.78
C LEU A 418 -16.75 11.69 6.20
N LEU A 419 -16.97 11.90 7.50
CA LEU A 419 -17.41 13.18 8.04
C LEU A 419 -16.36 14.28 7.84
N TRP A 420 -15.07 13.93 7.96
CA TRP A 420 -13.97 14.86 7.75
C TRP A 420 -13.89 15.36 6.31
N ILE A 421 -14.02 14.47 5.32
CA ILE A 421 -13.98 14.87 3.90
C ILE A 421 -15.26 15.59 3.46
N ARG A 422 -16.40 15.41 4.15
CA ARG A 422 -17.66 16.10 3.84
C ARG A 422 -17.52 17.62 3.84
N GLY A 423 -16.68 18.18 4.71
CA GLY A 423 -16.42 19.61 4.78
C GLY A 423 -15.28 20.10 3.89
N ALA A 424 -14.53 19.20 3.25
CA ALA A 424 -13.29 19.52 2.53
C ALA A 424 -13.29 19.13 1.05
N SER A 425 -14.25 18.31 0.60
CA SER A 425 -14.35 17.80 -0.78
C SER A 425 -15.81 17.58 -1.17
N ASP A 426 -16.06 17.62 -2.48
CA ASP A 426 -17.37 17.32 -3.09
C ASP A 426 -17.68 15.82 -3.21
N ALA A 427 -16.88 14.97 -2.56
CA ALA A 427 -17.05 13.54 -2.55
C ALA A 427 -18.46 13.11 -2.07
N PRO A 428 -19.04 12.04 -2.66
CA PRO A 428 -20.40 11.58 -2.36
C PRO A 428 -20.46 10.76 -1.05
N VAL A 429 -20.17 11.41 0.08
CA VAL A 429 -20.03 10.78 1.41
C VAL A 429 -21.22 9.88 1.78
N GLY A 430 -22.45 10.34 1.53
CA GLY A 430 -23.65 9.55 1.82
C GLY A 430 -23.77 8.27 0.98
N ARG A 431 -23.35 8.29 -0.30
CA ARG A 431 -23.30 7.10 -1.14
C ARG A 431 -22.20 6.15 -0.66
N MET A 432 -21.03 6.68 -0.31
CA MET A 432 -19.91 5.88 0.20
C MET A 432 -20.24 5.16 1.49
N PHE A 433 -20.92 5.83 2.43
CA PHE A 433 -21.39 5.24 3.67
C PHE A 433 -22.41 4.12 3.43
N ARG A 434 -23.44 4.39 2.61
CA ARG A 434 -24.46 3.38 2.25
C ARG A 434 -23.86 2.17 1.53
N ASN A 435 -22.91 2.38 0.62
CA ASN A 435 -22.22 1.30 -0.07
C ASN A 435 -21.41 0.44 0.90
N GLY A 436 -20.68 1.08 1.82
CA GLY A 436 -19.92 0.38 2.87
C GLY A 436 -20.80 -0.43 3.80
N LEU A 437 -21.89 0.17 4.30
CA LEU A 437 -22.84 -0.50 5.19
C LEU A 437 -23.53 -1.68 4.49
N ARG A 438 -23.96 -1.51 3.24
CA ARG A 438 -24.57 -2.59 2.44
C ARG A 438 -23.58 -3.73 2.24
N ALA A 439 -22.35 -3.45 1.82
CA ALA A 439 -21.33 -4.48 1.65
C ALA A 439 -21.04 -5.20 2.97
N GLY A 440 -20.91 -4.45 4.07
CA GLY A 440 -20.70 -5.02 5.40
C GLY A 440 -21.83 -5.96 5.80
N LEU A 441 -23.09 -5.57 5.61
CA LEU A 441 -24.26 -6.40 5.93
C LEU A 441 -24.29 -7.67 5.07
N VAL A 442 -24.09 -7.54 3.74
CA VAL A 442 -24.09 -8.68 2.82
C VAL A 442 -23.02 -9.71 3.22
N PHE A 443 -21.78 -9.26 3.49
CA PHE A 443 -20.70 -10.17 3.85
C PHE A 443 -20.78 -10.69 5.28
N THR A 444 -21.40 -9.94 6.20
CA THR A 444 -21.71 -10.45 7.54
C THR A 444 -22.73 -11.59 7.47
N VAL A 445 -23.80 -11.41 6.70
CA VAL A 445 -24.80 -12.46 6.48
C VAL A 445 -24.18 -13.66 5.76
N ALA A 446 -23.37 -13.43 4.74
CA ALA A 446 -22.67 -14.51 4.02
C ALA A 446 -21.72 -15.30 4.94
N ALA A 447 -20.97 -14.61 5.81
CA ALA A 447 -20.11 -15.25 6.81
C ALA A 447 -20.94 -16.05 7.83
N ALA A 448 -22.05 -15.51 8.32
CA ALA A 448 -22.94 -16.19 9.26
C ALA A 448 -23.54 -17.47 8.65
N LEU A 449 -24.05 -17.39 7.40
CA LEU A 449 -24.55 -18.56 6.68
C LEU A 449 -23.46 -19.61 6.45
N SER A 450 -22.24 -19.18 6.12
CA SER A 450 -21.08 -20.06 5.97
C SER A 450 -20.74 -20.80 7.27
N VAL A 451 -20.74 -20.10 8.41
CA VAL A 451 -20.57 -20.73 9.73
C VAL A 451 -21.69 -21.74 9.99
N LEU A 452 -22.96 -21.35 9.84
CA LEU A 452 -24.11 -22.23 10.08
C LEU A 452 -24.08 -23.48 9.21
N SER A 453 -23.62 -23.37 7.96
CA SER A 453 -23.52 -24.50 7.04
C SER A 453 -22.42 -25.51 7.38
N THR A 454 -21.40 -25.08 8.14
CA THR A 454 -20.22 -25.90 8.48
C THR A 454 -20.24 -26.44 9.90
N VAL A 455 -21.07 -25.90 10.78
CA VAL A 455 -21.31 -26.40 12.15
C VAL A 455 -21.72 -27.89 12.20
N PRO A 456 -22.62 -28.41 11.33
CA PRO A 456 -23.01 -29.83 11.40
C PRO A 456 -21.99 -30.80 10.81
N MET A 457 -20.89 -30.29 10.20
CA MET A 457 -19.89 -31.14 9.56
C MET A 457 -18.89 -31.69 10.58
N PRO A 458 -18.30 -32.88 10.32
CA PRO A 458 -17.25 -33.43 11.16
C PRO A 458 -16.06 -32.46 11.33
N ALA A 459 -15.51 -32.39 12.55
CA ALA A 459 -14.45 -31.44 12.89
C ALA A 459 -13.13 -31.70 12.14
N ASP A 460 -12.88 -32.94 11.77
CA ASP A 460 -11.74 -33.46 11.00
C ASP A 460 -11.85 -33.20 9.49
N ALA A 461 -13.05 -32.92 8.99
CA ALA A 461 -13.32 -32.65 7.58
C ALA A 461 -12.93 -31.22 7.15
N HIS A 462 -11.74 -30.77 7.51
CA HIS A 462 -11.27 -29.40 7.32
C HIS A 462 -11.36 -28.90 5.87
N LEU A 463 -10.97 -29.73 4.89
CA LEU A 463 -11.03 -29.37 3.47
C LEU A 463 -12.48 -29.26 2.99
N LEU A 464 -13.35 -30.17 3.44
CA LEU A 464 -14.77 -30.12 3.12
C LEU A 464 -15.40 -28.84 3.67
N ARG A 465 -15.14 -28.49 4.93
CA ARG A 465 -15.62 -27.26 5.58
C ARG A 465 -15.14 -26.00 4.86
N LEU A 466 -13.87 -25.98 4.43
CA LEU A 466 -13.32 -24.85 3.67
C LEU A 466 -14.02 -24.68 2.32
N VAL A 467 -14.21 -25.77 1.58
CA VAL A 467 -14.86 -25.75 0.26
C VAL A 467 -16.34 -25.39 0.38
N THR A 468 -17.07 -26.04 1.29
CA THR A 468 -18.51 -25.78 1.50
C THR A 468 -18.72 -24.37 2.01
N GLY A 469 -17.92 -23.93 2.99
CA GLY A 469 -17.95 -22.57 3.51
C GLY A 469 -17.70 -21.51 2.45
N ALA A 470 -16.72 -21.72 1.56
CA ALA A 470 -16.44 -20.83 0.44
C ALA A 470 -17.59 -20.80 -0.57
N LEU A 471 -18.14 -21.96 -0.94
CA LEU A 471 -19.29 -22.07 -1.84
C LEU A 471 -20.52 -21.37 -1.27
N VAL A 472 -20.77 -21.48 0.03
CA VAL A 472 -21.89 -20.80 0.71
C VAL A 472 -21.69 -19.28 0.72
N VAL A 473 -20.48 -18.77 0.94
CA VAL A 473 -20.23 -17.31 0.80
C VAL A 473 -20.48 -16.84 -0.62
N VAL A 474 -20.01 -17.59 -1.64
CA VAL A 474 -20.26 -17.27 -3.04
C VAL A 474 -21.76 -17.32 -3.36
N GLY A 475 -22.46 -18.35 -2.89
CA GLY A 475 -23.90 -18.52 -3.06
C GLY A 475 -24.72 -17.42 -2.39
N ALA A 476 -24.39 -17.08 -1.14
CA ALA A 476 -25.02 -15.99 -0.40
C ALA A 476 -24.77 -14.62 -1.06
N THR A 477 -23.56 -14.40 -1.60
CA THR A 477 -23.23 -13.19 -2.36
C THR A 477 -24.02 -13.13 -3.67
N ALA A 478 -24.16 -14.25 -4.38
CA ALA A 478 -24.97 -14.35 -5.59
C ALA A 478 -26.46 -14.13 -5.30
N LEU A 479 -26.99 -14.69 -4.20
CA LEU A 479 -28.36 -14.45 -3.76
C LEU A 479 -28.59 -12.98 -3.41
N ALA A 480 -27.66 -12.35 -2.68
CA ALA A 480 -27.71 -10.92 -2.41
C ALA A 480 -27.73 -10.09 -3.70
N ALA A 481 -27.01 -10.53 -4.75
CA ALA A 481 -27.05 -9.89 -6.07
C ALA A 481 -28.39 -10.04 -6.79
N VAL A 482 -29.15 -11.11 -6.52
CA VAL A 482 -30.50 -11.28 -7.07
C VAL A 482 -31.49 -10.41 -6.31
N VAL A 483 -31.42 -10.43 -4.98
CA VAL A 483 -32.38 -9.75 -4.09
C VAL A 483 -32.18 -8.23 -4.04
N LEU A 484 -30.93 -7.75 -4.11
CA LEU A 484 -30.60 -6.33 -4.03
C LEU A 484 -30.22 -5.79 -5.43
N PRO A 485 -31.13 -5.11 -6.14
CA PRO A 485 -30.87 -4.62 -7.50
C PRO A 485 -29.64 -3.71 -7.59
N THR A 486 -29.39 -2.94 -6.52
CA THR A 486 -28.24 -2.05 -6.44
C THR A 486 -26.92 -2.81 -6.30
N PHE A 487 -26.89 -3.91 -5.53
CA PHE A 487 -25.71 -4.79 -5.44
C PHE A 487 -25.51 -5.60 -6.73
N ARG A 488 -26.59 -5.89 -7.46
CA ARG A 488 -26.51 -6.47 -8.81
C ARG A 488 -25.79 -5.56 -9.79
N ARG A 489 -26.10 -4.25 -9.76
CA ARG A 489 -25.46 -3.24 -10.62
C ARG A 489 -23.96 -3.18 -10.31
N ASP A 490 -23.63 -3.08 -9.03
CA ASP A 490 -22.26 -3.12 -8.54
C ASP A 490 -21.45 -4.31 -9.07
N LEU A 491 -21.99 -5.53 -8.95
CA LEU A 491 -21.32 -6.74 -9.44
C LEU A 491 -21.21 -6.80 -10.96
N ARG A 492 -22.19 -6.26 -11.69
CA ARG A 492 -22.10 -6.12 -13.15
C ARG A 492 -21.01 -5.16 -13.56
N ASP A 493 -20.85 -4.05 -12.85
CA ASP A 493 -19.80 -3.07 -13.11
C ASP A 493 -18.41 -3.69 -12.84
N VAL A 494 -18.28 -4.47 -11.74
CA VAL A 494 -17.07 -5.26 -11.44
C VAL A 494 -16.78 -6.27 -12.57
N ALA A 495 -17.79 -6.98 -13.05
CA ALA A 495 -17.65 -7.96 -14.14
C ALA A 495 -17.31 -7.28 -15.49
N ALA A 496 -17.84 -6.09 -15.75
CA ALA A 496 -17.54 -5.31 -16.94
C ALA A 496 -16.08 -4.83 -16.95
N LEU A 497 -15.51 -4.49 -15.80
CA LEU A 497 -14.09 -4.15 -15.68
C LEU A 497 -13.17 -5.30 -16.15
N ARG A 498 -13.54 -6.54 -15.83
CA ARG A 498 -12.81 -7.74 -16.30
C ARG A 498 -12.82 -7.84 -17.82
N GLN A 499 -13.93 -7.51 -18.49
CA GLN A 499 -14.03 -7.53 -19.95
C GLN A 499 -13.21 -6.42 -20.59
N HIS A 500 -13.18 -5.22 -20.01
CA HIS A 500 -12.35 -4.10 -20.47
C HIS A 500 -10.85 -4.40 -20.34
N LEU A 501 -10.42 -4.96 -19.21
CA LEU A 501 -9.02 -5.38 -19.01
C LEU A 501 -8.61 -6.53 -19.95
N ARG A 502 -9.53 -7.44 -20.30
CA ARG A 502 -9.29 -8.51 -21.27
C ARG A 502 -9.18 -7.98 -22.71
N ARG A 503 -10.02 -7.02 -23.11
CA ARG A 503 -9.98 -6.41 -24.45
C ARG A 503 -8.75 -5.52 -24.66
N ASN A 504 -8.27 -4.85 -23.61
CA ASN A 504 -7.11 -3.95 -23.70
C ASN A 504 -5.75 -4.61 -23.41
N ARG A 505 -5.70 -5.93 -23.19
CA ARG A 505 -4.43 -6.68 -22.99
C ARG A 505 -3.48 -6.66 -24.19
N GLY A 506 -3.88 -6.09 -25.34
CA GLY A 506 -3.07 -5.93 -26.56
C GLY A 506 -2.73 -4.49 -26.96
N ARG A 507 -3.09 -3.45 -26.18
CA ARG A 507 -2.81 -2.05 -26.53
C ARG A 507 -1.80 -1.41 -25.55
N PRO A 508 -0.75 -0.73 -26.04
CA PRO A 508 0.18 -0.02 -25.15
C PRO A 508 -0.57 1.05 -24.34
N ALA A 509 -0.22 1.15 -23.06
CA ALA A 509 -0.86 2.04 -22.09
C ALA A 509 -0.70 3.50 -22.50
N GLY A 510 -1.79 4.14 -22.96
CA GLY A 510 -1.75 5.54 -23.38
C GLY A 510 -3.09 6.19 -23.74
N ALA A 511 -4.12 5.42 -24.11
CA ALA A 511 -5.41 6.01 -24.52
C ALA A 511 -6.52 5.70 -23.49
N PRO A 512 -7.11 6.70 -22.81
CA PRO A 512 -8.33 6.54 -22.05
C PRO A 512 -9.52 6.36 -23.01
N ASN A 513 -10.28 5.27 -22.87
CA ASN A 513 -11.60 5.15 -23.49
C ASN A 513 -12.63 5.77 -22.54
N LEU A 514 -13.26 6.87 -22.97
CA LEU A 514 -14.55 7.29 -22.42
C LEU A 514 -15.64 6.30 -22.87
N PRO A 515 -16.67 6.03 -22.05
CA PRO A 515 -17.82 5.23 -22.48
C PRO A 515 -18.52 5.92 -23.67
N PRO A 516 -19.09 5.16 -24.63
CA PRO A 516 -19.72 5.74 -25.81
C PRO A 516 -20.96 6.54 -25.41
N GLY A 517 -20.85 7.87 -25.50
CA GLY A 517 -21.97 8.79 -25.54
C GLY A 517 -22.48 8.86 -26.98
N THR A 518 -23.80 8.67 -27.12
CA THR A 518 -24.68 9.02 -28.24
C THR A 518 -24.04 9.85 -29.36
N ALA A 519 -23.97 9.26 -30.56
CA ALA A 519 -23.60 9.94 -31.79
C ALA A 519 -24.52 11.15 -32.07
N GLN A 520 -23.93 12.30 -32.38
CA GLN A 520 -24.54 13.33 -33.23
C GLN A 520 -24.10 13.08 -34.67
N PRO A 521 -25.01 13.04 -35.66
CA PRO A 521 -24.65 12.97 -37.06
C PRO A 521 -24.52 14.38 -37.66
N GLY A 522 -23.41 14.66 -38.31
CA GLY A 522 -23.25 15.86 -39.14
C GLY A 522 -21.79 16.29 -39.25
N ASP A 523 -21.07 15.70 -40.20
CA ASP A 523 -20.14 16.43 -41.07
C ASP A 523 -19.50 15.45 -42.04
N ALA A 524 -20.12 15.34 -43.22
CA ALA A 524 -19.61 14.61 -44.37
C ALA A 524 -19.77 15.49 -45.61
N THR A 525 -18.75 16.31 -45.89
CA THR A 525 -18.39 16.82 -47.23
C THR A 525 -16.91 17.25 -47.10
N GLY A 526 -15.92 16.73 -47.82
CA GLY A 526 -15.89 16.41 -49.24
C GLY A 526 -15.13 17.54 -49.95
N VAL A 527 -13.79 17.49 -49.96
CA VAL A 527 -12.93 18.44 -50.70
C VAL A 527 -12.33 17.76 -51.93
N GLY A 528 -12.56 18.35 -53.10
CA GLY A 528 -11.94 18.05 -54.40
C GLY A 528 -12.48 19.00 -55.48
N PRO A 529 -11.71 19.37 -56.52
CA PRO A 529 -11.35 20.79 -56.72
C PRO A 529 -11.73 21.45 -58.07
N ALA A 530 -11.59 22.79 -58.07
CA ALA A 530 -11.15 23.70 -59.14
C ALA A 530 -12.13 24.37 -60.15
N ALA A 531 -12.00 25.72 -60.17
CA ALA A 531 -12.08 26.70 -61.28
C ALA A 531 -13.47 27.30 -61.68
N PRO A 532 -13.52 28.44 -62.44
CA PRO A 532 -13.34 29.81 -61.93
C PRO A 532 -14.38 30.84 -62.45
N GLY A 533 -14.34 32.08 -61.93
CA GLY A 533 -15.04 33.26 -62.47
C GLY A 533 -16.24 33.69 -61.60
N GLY A 534 -16.56 34.96 -61.38
CA GLY A 534 -16.02 36.23 -61.84
C GLY A 534 -16.92 37.35 -61.27
N ALA A 535 -16.40 38.57 -61.31
CA ALA A 535 -17.13 39.84 -61.34
C ALA A 535 -17.96 40.31 -60.11
N ALA A 536 -17.48 41.45 -59.60
CA ALA A 536 -18.23 42.70 -59.44
C ALA A 536 -19.20 42.91 -58.26
N GLY A 537 -18.86 43.92 -57.46
CA GLY A 537 -19.80 45.03 -57.20
C GLY A 537 -20.42 45.10 -55.80
N PRO A 538 -20.83 46.30 -55.35
CA PRO A 538 -20.31 46.84 -54.09
C PRO A 538 -21.38 47.36 -53.12
N VAL A 539 -20.91 47.95 -51.99
CA VAL A 539 -21.62 48.88 -51.09
C VAL A 539 -22.79 48.23 -50.29
N THR A 540 -23.14 48.54 -49.04
CA THR A 540 -23.09 49.73 -48.17
C THR A 540 -23.16 49.26 -46.71
N ASN A 541 -22.43 49.98 -45.84
CA ASN A 541 -22.75 50.09 -44.42
C ASN A 541 -23.88 51.12 -44.26
N PRO A 542 -24.75 51.04 -43.25
CA PRO A 542 -24.69 52.14 -42.27
C PRO A 542 -25.06 51.78 -40.81
N THR A 543 -24.25 52.33 -39.91
CA THR A 543 -24.61 53.13 -38.72
C THR A 543 -25.45 52.57 -37.55
N ALA A 544 -24.83 52.70 -36.37
CA ALA A 544 -25.26 53.48 -35.20
C ALA A 544 -26.24 52.89 -34.15
N GLY A 545 -25.96 53.27 -32.89
CA GLY A 545 -26.87 53.28 -31.75
C GLY A 545 -26.40 52.41 -30.58
N ALA A 546 -25.52 52.87 -29.67
CA ALA A 546 -25.76 53.80 -28.56
C ALA A 546 -26.37 53.16 -27.30
N ARG A 547 -25.60 53.28 -26.19
CA ARG A 547 -25.98 53.38 -24.74
C ARG A 547 -26.68 52.14 -24.16
N SER A 548 -26.34 51.63 -22.98
CA SER A 548 -25.92 52.24 -21.71
C SER A 548 -25.03 51.29 -20.91
#